data_AF-A0A6L8G402-F1
#
_entry.id   AF-A0A6L8G402-F1
#
_cell.length_a   1.000
_cell.length_b   1.000
_cell.length_c   1.000
_cell.angle_alpha   90.00
_cell.angle_beta   90.00
_cell.angle_gamma   90.00
#
_symmetry.space_group_name_H-M   'P 1'
#
loop_
_entity.id
_entity.type
_entity.pdbx_description
1 polymer ?
#
loop_
_entity_poly.entity_id
_entity_poly.type
_entity_poly.pdbx_seq_one_letter_code
_entity_poly.pdbx_strand_id
1 'polypeptide(L)'
;MSAISKHRILERSPTLLLVFSLLVVSVGGIVEIAPLFYLENTIEDVEGVRPYSPLELAGRDIYVREGCYVCHSQMIRPMRDEVERYGHYSLAAESKYDHPFQWGSKRTGPDLARVGGRYSDAWHVDHFIDPQSVVPQSV
;
A
#
# COMPACT_ATOMS: atom_id res chain seq x y z
N MET A 1 44.50 23.64 -3.46
CA MET A 1 43.22 24.32 -3.09
C MET A 1 42.31 23.30 -2.41
N SER A 2 41.92 23.56 -1.16
CA SER A 2 41.09 22.67 -0.33
C SER A 2 39.69 22.46 -0.94
N ALA A 3 39.08 21.30 -0.73
CA ALA A 3 37.69 21.02 -1.12
C ALA A 3 36.71 22.11 -0.60
N ILE A 4 36.98 22.65 0.59
CA ILE A 4 36.20 23.71 1.23
C ILE A 4 36.26 25.03 0.42
N SER A 5 37.43 25.38 -0.13
CA SER A 5 37.55 26.58 -0.96
C SER A 5 36.81 26.49 -2.30
N LYS A 6 36.57 25.27 -2.82
CA LYS A 6 35.84 25.03 -4.06
C LYS A 6 34.32 25.03 -3.86
N HIS A 7 33.84 24.74 -2.65
CA HIS A 7 32.41 24.73 -2.29
C HIS A 7 31.72 26.08 -2.52
N ARG A 8 32.45 27.18 -2.29
CA ARG A 8 31.94 28.56 -2.50
C ARG A 8 31.43 28.82 -3.94
N ILE A 9 31.90 28.05 -4.93
CA ILE A 9 31.43 28.17 -6.33
C ILE A 9 30.01 27.61 -6.48
N LEU A 10 29.70 26.52 -5.77
CA LEU A 10 28.37 25.90 -5.74
C LEU A 10 27.37 26.79 -4.98
N GLU A 11 27.74 27.28 -3.80
CA GLU A 11 26.85 28.12 -2.98
C GLU A 11 26.43 29.43 -3.66
N ARG A 12 27.29 29.97 -4.53
CA ARG A 12 27.09 31.27 -5.19
C ARG A 12 26.35 31.19 -6.51
N SER A 13 26.19 29.99 -7.06
CA SER A 13 25.53 29.78 -8.34
C SER A 13 24.22 29.03 -8.13
N PRO A 14 23.06 29.73 -8.17
CA PRO A 14 21.76 29.09 -8.03
C PRO A 14 21.53 27.94 -9.01
N THR A 15 22.01 28.09 -10.25
CA THR A 15 21.90 27.05 -11.29
C THR A 15 22.72 25.81 -10.96
N LEU A 16 23.97 25.98 -10.49
CA LEU A 16 24.79 24.82 -10.10
C LEU A 16 24.16 24.12 -8.89
N LEU A 17 23.76 24.88 -7.87
CA LEU A 17 23.12 24.31 -6.69
C LEU A 17 21.86 23.52 -7.07
N LEU A 18 21.00 24.07 -7.91
CA LEU A 18 19.79 23.40 -8.40
C LEU A 18 20.11 22.08 -9.13
N VAL A 19 21.06 22.09 -10.07
CA VAL A 19 21.44 20.90 -10.84
C VAL A 19 21.99 19.81 -9.91
N PHE A 20 22.91 20.15 -9.01
CA PHE A 20 23.49 19.15 -8.10
C PHE A 20 22.46 18.64 -7.09
N SER A 21 21.58 19.49 -6.56
CA SER A 21 20.47 19.06 -5.70
C SER A 21 19.52 18.12 -6.43
N LEU A 22 19.16 18.42 -7.68
CA LEU A 22 18.32 17.54 -8.50
C LEU A 22 18.98 16.19 -8.75
N LEU A 23 20.28 16.17 -9.07
CA LEU A 23 21.03 14.93 -9.27
C LEU A 23 21.03 14.09 -7.99
N VAL A 24 21.32 14.70 -6.83
CA VAL A 24 21.37 14.00 -5.55
C VAL A 24 20.01 13.42 -5.15
N VAL A 25 18.92 14.19 -5.25
CA VAL A 25 17.58 13.69 -4.88
C VAL A 25 17.08 12.60 -5.83
N SER A 26 17.50 12.63 -7.10
CA SER A 26 17.08 11.65 -8.11
C SER A 26 17.70 10.26 -7.89
N VAL A 27 18.86 10.17 -7.22
CA VAL A 27 19.54 8.87 -6.98
C VAL A 27 18.63 7.91 -6.21
N GLY A 28 17.93 8.38 -5.17
CA GLY A 28 17.03 7.53 -4.38
C GLY A 28 15.89 6.95 -5.22
N GLY A 29 15.18 7.81 -5.97
CA GLY A 29 14.09 7.36 -6.85
C GLY A 29 14.55 6.39 -7.94
N ILE A 30 15.72 6.62 -8.55
CA ILE A 30 16.27 5.72 -9.56
C ILE A 30 16.62 4.36 -8.95
N VAL A 31 17.26 4.32 -7.78
CA VAL A 31 17.71 3.07 -7.16
C VAL A 31 16.55 2.26 -6.57
N GLU A 32 15.53 2.92 -6.03
CA GLU A 32 14.41 2.24 -5.36
C GLU A 32 13.26 1.89 -6.32
N ILE A 33 12.90 2.77 -7.26
CA ILE A 33 11.71 2.60 -8.10
C ILE A 33 12.04 1.91 -9.42
N ALA A 34 13.11 2.32 -10.11
CA ALA A 34 13.39 1.84 -11.46
C ALA A 34 13.58 0.31 -11.53
N PRO A 35 14.32 -0.35 -10.61
CA PRO A 35 14.49 -1.80 -10.64
C PRO A 35 13.18 -2.57 -10.47
N LEU A 36 12.20 -2.04 -9.72
CA LEU A 36 10.92 -2.73 -9.48
C LEU A 36 10.09 -2.93 -10.77
N PHE A 37 10.33 -2.14 -11.82
CA PHE A 37 9.69 -2.35 -13.12
C PHE A 37 10.28 -3.54 -13.91
N TYR A 38 11.51 -3.95 -13.58
CA TYR A 38 12.25 -4.97 -14.35
C TYR A 38 12.49 -6.27 -13.56
N LEU A 39 12.32 -6.25 -12.24
CA LEU A 39 12.50 -7.42 -11.38
C LEU A 39 11.27 -8.33 -11.44
N GLU A 40 11.28 -9.29 -12.35
CA GLU A 40 10.24 -10.33 -12.50
C GLU A 40 10.02 -11.14 -11.20
N ASN A 41 11.07 -11.30 -10.38
CA ASN A 41 11.00 -12.01 -9.10
C ASN A 41 10.07 -11.37 -8.04
N THR A 42 9.65 -10.12 -8.23
CA THR A 42 8.71 -9.47 -7.29
C THR A 42 7.26 -9.85 -7.54
N ILE A 43 6.93 -10.50 -8.67
CA ILE A 43 5.57 -10.86 -9.04
C ILE A 43 5.53 -12.37 -9.29
N GLU A 44 5.40 -13.15 -8.23
CA GLU A 44 5.06 -14.57 -8.36
C GLU A 44 3.64 -14.71 -8.91
N ASP A 45 3.41 -15.46 -9.98
CA ASP A 45 2.02 -15.70 -10.40
C ASP A 45 1.33 -16.62 -9.39
N VAL A 46 0.36 -16.06 -8.65
CA VAL A 46 -0.45 -16.81 -7.69
C VAL A 46 -1.68 -17.36 -8.39
N GLU A 47 -1.88 -18.68 -8.26
CA GLU A 47 -3.05 -19.35 -8.81
C GLU A 47 -4.34 -18.75 -8.24
N GLY A 48 -5.26 -18.34 -9.12
CA GLY A 48 -6.55 -17.77 -8.75
C GLY A 48 -6.62 -16.25 -8.65
N VAL A 49 -5.50 -15.52 -8.75
CA VAL A 49 -5.53 -14.05 -8.83
C VAL A 49 -5.96 -13.61 -10.24
N ARG A 50 -7.14 -12.98 -10.32
CA ARG A 50 -7.72 -12.43 -11.54
C ARG A 50 -8.01 -10.94 -11.38
N PRO A 51 -8.17 -10.19 -12.48
CA PRO A 51 -8.78 -8.87 -12.41
C PRO A 51 -10.15 -8.93 -11.71
N TYR A 52 -10.48 -7.84 -11.01
CA TYR A 52 -11.77 -7.68 -10.36
C TYR A 52 -12.91 -7.79 -11.38
N SER A 53 -14.01 -8.42 -10.97
CA SER A 53 -15.26 -8.37 -11.73
C SER A 53 -15.80 -6.93 -11.72
N PRO A 54 -16.68 -6.54 -12.66
CA PRO A 54 -17.20 -5.17 -12.71
C PRO A 54 -17.84 -4.70 -11.40
N LEU A 55 -18.54 -5.60 -10.68
CA LEU A 55 -19.16 -5.26 -9.40
C LEU A 55 -18.13 -5.15 -8.26
N GLU A 56 -17.13 -6.03 -8.24
CA GLU A 56 -16.01 -5.94 -7.28
C GLU A 56 -15.23 -4.64 -7.48
N LEU A 57 -14.99 -4.23 -8.74
CA LEU A 57 -14.29 -2.98 -9.05
C LEU A 57 -15.09 -1.76 -8.61
N ALA A 58 -16.40 -1.73 -8.88
CA ALA A 58 -17.27 -0.66 -8.39
C ALA A 58 -17.30 -0.61 -6.84
N GLY A 59 -17.34 -1.76 -6.18
CA GLY A 59 -17.25 -1.87 -4.72
C GLY A 59 -15.90 -1.37 -4.18
N ARG A 60 -14.80 -1.65 -4.88
CA ARG A 60 -13.47 -1.15 -4.55
C ARG A 60 -13.38 0.37 -4.69
N ASP A 61 -13.98 0.95 -5.72
CA ASP A 61 -14.01 2.40 -5.88
C ASP A 61 -14.83 3.07 -4.75
N ILE A 62 -15.90 2.41 -4.29
CA ILE A 62 -16.64 2.85 -3.09
C ILE A 62 -15.76 2.73 -1.84
N TYR A 63 -15.03 1.63 -1.65
CA TYR A 63 -14.09 1.46 -0.53
C TYR A 63 -13.06 2.60 -0.46
N VAL A 64 -12.54 3.02 -1.62
CA VAL A 64 -11.64 4.17 -1.73
C VAL A 64 -12.37 5.49 -1.44
N ARG A 65 -13.56 5.68 -2.00
CA ARG A 65 -14.38 6.91 -1.80
C ARG A 65 -14.74 7.14 -0.33
N GLU A 66 -15.13 6.08 0.38
CA GLU A 66 -15.49 6.16 1.81
C GLU A 66 -14.25 6.22 2.72
N GLY A 67 -13.04 6.12 2.17
CA GLY A 67 -11.81 6.25 2.94
C GLY A 67 -11.57 5.08 3.90
N CYS A 68 -12.10 3.89 3.62
CA CYS A 68 -11.94 2.71 4.48
C CYS A 68 -10.46 2.40 4.77
N TYR A 69 -9.57 2.70 3.81
CA TYR A 69 -8.11 2.56 3.93
C TYR A 69 -7.47 3.41 5.05
N VAL A 70 -8.18 4.41 5.59
CA VAL A 70 -7.71 5.23 6.72
C VAL A 70 -7.76 4.44 8.03
N CYS A 71 -8.66 3.47 8.14
CA CYS A 71 -8.85 2.65 9.33
C CYS A 71 -8.39 1.20 9.14
N HIS A 72 -8.44 0.68 7.91
CA HIS A 72 -8.16 -0.71 7.59
C HIS A 72 -6.96 -0.83 6.65
N SER A 73 -6.10 -1.80 6.94
CA SER A 73 -5.03 -2.19 6.02
C SER A 73 -5.41 -3.43 5.21
N GLN A 74 -4.81 -3.55 4.02
CA GLN A 74 -4.81 -4.80 3.26
C GLN A 74 -3.37 -5.23 2.98
N MET A 75 -2.62 -5.53 4.05
CA MET A 75 -1.25 -6.05 3.94
C MET A 75 -0.87 -6.78 5.23
N ILE A 76 -0.92 -8.11 5.21
CA ILE A 76 -0.56 -8.96 6.35
C ILE A 76 0.96 -9.15 6.35
N ARG A 77 1.61 -8.82 7.47
CA ARG A 77 3.07 -8.93 7.59
C ARG A 77 3.50 -10.36 7.94
N PRO A 78 4.73 -10.79 7.59
CA PRO A 78 5.21 -12.16 7.82
C PRO A 78 5.66 -12.40 9.27
N MET A 79 4.79 -12.10 10.24
CA MET A 79 5.00 -12.40 11.65
C MET A 79 3.96 -13.42 12.12
N ARG A 80 4.36 -14.33 13.01
CA ARG A 80 3.49 -15.42 13.49
C ARG A 80 2.15 -14.93 14.04
N ASP A 81 2.16 -13.88 14.87
CA ASP A 81 0.94 -13.29 15.46
C ASP A 81 -0.01 -12.71 14.39
N GLU A 82 0.53 -12.10 13.33
CA GLU A 82 -0.31 -11.62 12.22
C GLU A 82 -0.90 -12.76 11.43
N VAL A 83 -0.12 -13.83 11.22
CA VAL A 83 -0.58 -15.00 10.50
C VAL A 83 -1.68 -15.74 11.26
N GLU A 84 -1.53 -15.88 12.57
CA GLU A 84 -2.57 -16.46 13.43
C GLU A 84 -3.87 -15.64 13.42
N ARG A 85 -3.79 -14.30 13.34
CA ARG A 85 -4.97 -13.41 13.35
C ARG A 85 -5.63 -13.27 11.97
N TYR A 86 -4.84 -13.07 10.93
CA TYR A 86 -5.30 -12.64 9.61
C TYR A 86 -5.07 -13.68 8.51
N GLY A 87 -4.41 -14.80 8.80
CA GLY A 87 -4.08 -15.82 7.81
C GLY A 87 -2.74 -15.57 7.11
N HIS A 88 -2.47 -16.24 5.99
CA HIS A 88 -1.17 -16.18 5.31
C HIS A 88 -0.67 -14.73 5.11
N TYR A 89 0.63 -14.48 5.17
CA TYR A 89 1.15 -13.13 4.90
C TYR A 89 0.84 -12.72 3.45
N SER A 90 0.71 -11.42 3.20
CA SER A 90 0.35 -10.93 1.87
C SER A 90 1.52 -11.10 0.89
N LEU A 91 1.19 -11.45 -0.35
CA LEU A 91 2.17 -11.60 -1.43
C LEU A 91 2.05 -10.40 -2.37
N ALA A 92 3.18 -9.96 -2.94
CA ALA A 92 3.20 -8.82 -3.86
C ALA A 92 2.28 -9.02 -5.08
N ALA A 93 2.14 -10.27 -5.52
CA ALA A 93 1.25 -10.68 -6.60
C ALA A 93 -0.23 -10.44 -6.35
N GLU A 94 -0.68 -10.46 -5.09
CA GLU A 94 -2.09 -10.27 -4.73
C GLU A 94 -2.55 -8.84 -5.04
N SER A 95 -1.63 -7.86 -5.04
CA SER A 95 -1.92 -6.46 -5.36
C SER A 95 -1.54 -6.05 -6.79
N LYS A 96 -1.23 -7.00 -7.67
CA LYS A 96 -0.82 -6.74 -9.06
C LYS A 96 -1.84 -5.90 -9.85
N TYR A 97 -3.13 -6.09 -9.57
CA TYR A 97 -4.23 -5.40 -10.26
C TYR A 97 -4.78 -4.18 -9.48
N ASP A 98 -4.19 -3.82 -8.35
CA ASP A 98 -4.68 -2.73 -7.52
C ASP A 98 -4.15 -1.37 -8.01
N HIS A 99 -5.04 -0.60 -8.64
CA HIS A 99 -4.73 0.77 -9.06
C HIS A 99 -5.69 1.76 -8.39
N PRO A 100 -5.26 2.52 -7.34
CA PRO A 100 -3.97 2.42 -6.63
C PRO A 100 -3.94 1.28 -5.59
N PHE A 101 -2.75 0.81 -5.18
CA PHE A 101 -2.61 -0.22 -4.13
C PHE A 101 -3.39 0.13 -2.84
N GLN A 102 -3.91 -0.88 -2.14
CA GLN A 102 -4.75 -0.68 -0.93
C GLN A 102 -4.05 -1.12 0.37
N TRP A 103 -2.72 -1.21 0.36
CA TRP A 103 -1.96 -1.46 1.59
C TRP A 103 -2.20 -0.30 2.56
N GLY A 104 -2.58 -0.62 3.79
CA GLY A 104 -2.87 0.40 4.78
C GLY A 104 -1.61 0.90 5.47
N SER A 105 -1.68 2.14 5.96
CA SER A 105 -0.66 2.74 6.82
C SER A 105 -1.06 2.79 8.30
N LYS A 106 -2.31 2.45 8.61
CA LYS A 106 -2.90 2.46 9.95
C LYS A 106 -3.88 1.30 10.12
N ARG A 107 -4.04 0.85 11.37
CA ARG A 107 -5.06 -0.12 11.80
C ARG A 107 -5.82 0.42 12.99
N THR A 108 -6.91 1.14 12.73
CA THR A 108 -7.94 1.42 13.74
C THR A 108 -8.93 0.25 13.79
N GLY A 109 -9.31 -0.27 12.62
CA GLY A 109 -9.97 -1.56 12.48
C GLY A 109 -8.97 -2.68 12.10
N PRO A 110 -9.45 -3.94 12.03
CA PRO A 110 -8.62 -5.09 11.64
C PRO A 110 -8.11 -5.02 10.19
N ASP A 111 -7.10 -5.83 9.86
CA ASP A 111 -6.65 -6.01 8.47
C ASP A 111 -7.71 -6.77 7.65
N LEU A 112 -7.91 -6.36 6.39
CA LEU A 112 -8.94 -6.87 5.49
C LEU A 112 -8.38 -7.70 4.31
N ALA A 113 -7.07 -7.93 4.23
CA ALA A 113 -6.45 -8.63 3.09
C ALA A 113 -7.01 -10.04 2.86
N ARG A 114 -7.55 -10.68 3.91
CA ARG A 114 -8.11 -12.04 3.85
C ARG A 114 -9.47 -12.16 4.49
N VAL A 115 -10.34 -11.17 4.28
CA VAL A 115 -11.73 -11.21 4.77
C VAL A 115 -12.66 -12.10 3.92
N GLY A 116 -12.25 -12.45 2.70
CA GLY A 116 -13.04 -13.27 1.78
C GLY A 116 -13.50 -14.58 2.42
N GLY A 117 -14.82 -14.77 2.51
CA GLY A 117 -15.45 -15.96 3.09
C GLY A 117 -15.39 -16.07 4.63
N ARG A 118 -14.82 -15.08 5.34
CA ARG A 118 -14.81 -15.09 6.82
C ARG A 118 -16.17 -14.76 7.43
N TYR A 119 -16.93 -13.89 6.77
CA TYR A 119 -18.25 -13.44 7.19
C TYR A 119 -19.26 -13.63 6.06
N SER A 120 -20.54 -13.73 6.40
CA SER A 120 -21.60 -13.79 5.40
C SER A 120 -21.89 -12.40 4.82
N ASP A 121 -22.44 -12.36 3.61
CA ASP A 121 -22.85 -11.09 2.99
C ASP A 121 -23.86 -10.33 3.86
N ALA A 122 -24.77 -11.04 4.55
CA ALA A 122 -25.71 -10.45 5.49
C ALA A 122 -25.00 -9.75 6.67
N TRP A 123 -23.95 -10.38 7.23
CA TRP A 123 -23.15 -9.77 8.29
C TRP A 123 -22.46 -8.49 7.79
N HIS A 124 -21.93 -8.49 6.56
CA HIS A 124 -21.33 -7.31 5.97
C HIS A 124 -22.33 -6.17 5.80
N VAL A 125 -23.55 -6.46 5.35
CA VAL A 125 -24.62 -5.46 5.22
C VAL A 125 -24.96 -4.85 6.58
N ASP A 126 -25.20 -5.67 7.60
CA ASP A 126 -25.54 -5.17 8.94
C ASP A 126 -24.38 -4.34 9.53
N HIS A 127 -23.14 -4.84 9.41
CA HIS A 127 -21.94 -4.14 9.88
C HIS A 127 -21.68 -2.81 9.15
N PHE A 128 -21.99 -2.69 7.86
CA PHE A 128 -21.82 -1.43 7.12
C PHE A 128 -22.94 -0.42 7.39
N ILE A 129 -24.14 -0.87 7.76
CA ILE A 129 -25.25 0.01 8.14
C ILE A 129 -25.01 0.59 9.54
N ASP A 130 -24.69 -0.27 10.50
CA ASP A 130 -24.42 0.11 11.89
C ASP A 130 -23.39 -0.87 12.49
N PRO A 131 -22.08 -0.53 12.48
CA PRO A 131 -21.04 -1.37 13.05
C PRO A 131 -21.28 -1.72 14.53
N GLN A 132 -21.89 -0.80 15.29
CA GLN A 132 -22.16 -0.99 16.72
C GLN A 132 -23.29 -1.99 16.98
N SER A 133 -24.20 -2.19 16.02
CA SER A 133 -25.28 -3.18 16.14
C SER A 133 -24.76 -4.62 16.22
N VAL A 134 -23.64 -4.91 15.55
CA VAL A 134 -23.02 -6.25 15.50
C VAL A 134 -21.72 -6.33 16.32
N VAL A 135 -21.01 -5.22 16.49
CA VAL A 135 -19.79 -5.10 17.29
C VAL A 135 -19.90 -3.84 18.17
N PRO A 136 -20.46 -3.95 19.39
CA PRO A 136 -20.79 -2.78 20.22
C PRO A 136 -19.62 -1.85 20.56
N GLN A 137 -18.38 -2.36 20.51
CA GLN A 137 -17.16 -1.60 20.80
C GLN A 137 -16.47 -1.03 19.55
N SER A 138 -17.11 -1.13 18.37
CA SER A 138 -16.61 -0.50 17.15
C SER A 138 -16.57 1.03 17.27
N VAL A 139 -15.62 1.64 16.55
CA VAL A 139 -15.29 3.07 16.61
C VAL A 139 -15.61 3.72 15.29
#